data_AF-A0A8K0GCR9-F1
#
_entry.id   AF-A0A8K0GCR9-F1
#
_cell.length_a   1.000
_cell.length_b   1.000
_cell.length_c   1.000
_cell.angle_alpha   90.00
_cell.angle_beta   90.00
_cell.angle_gamma   90.00
#
_symmetry.space_group_name_H-M   'P 1'
#
loop_
_entity.id
_entity.type
_entity.pdbx_description
1 polymer ?
#
loop_
_entity_poly.entity_id
_entity_poly.type
_entity_poly.pdbx_seq_one_letter_code
_entity_poly.pdbx_strand_id
1 'polypeptide(L)'
;MVCDNQHSFRNSIMKFQFVMIIVSFSLAFTIRAEAFECTDGVLYQENDCNDCFCAGGDLICRNMKCSPEVRDGCTAGTFWSKGCNTCWCLKHRGVVCSVTEC
;
A
#
# COMPACT_ATOMS: atom_id res chain seq x y z
N MET A 1 1.57 31.12 53.54
CA MET A 1 1.49 29.75 52.99
C MET A 1 1.11 29.83 51.51
N VAL A 2 2.07 29.95 50.59
CA VAL A 2 1.81 29.73 49.15
C VAL A 2 3.11 29.29 48.45
N CYS A 3 3.55 28.04 48.63
CA CYS A 3 4.63 27.43 47.83
C CYS A 3 4.44 25.92 47.68
N ASP A 4 3.28 25.45 47.18
CA ASP A 4 3.08 24.01 46.88
C ASP A 4 2.44 23.71 45.51
N ASN A 5 2.15 24.75 44.69
CA ASN A 5 1.37 24.57 43.46
C ASN A 5 2.18 24.62 42.14
N GLN A 6 3.45 25.03 42.15
CA GLN A 6 4.25 25.12 40.92
C GLN A 6 4.87 23.77 40.49
N HIS A 7 5.19 22.88 41.43
CA HIS A 7 5.86 21.62 41.13
C HIS A 7 4.91 20.57 40.51
N SER A 8 3.67 20.52 41.01
CA SER A 8 2.62 19.64 40.48
C SER A 8 2.20 20.02 39.05
N PHE A 9 2.08 21.33 38.78
CA PHE A 9 1.67 21.85 37.47
C PHE A 9 2.71 21.58 36.37
N ARG A 10 4.01 21.75 36.67
CA ARG A 10 5.12 21.47 35.74
C ARG A 10 5.23 19.99 35.35
N ASN A 11 5.02 19.09 36.30
CA ASN A 11 4.99 17.64 36.04
C ASN A 11 3.78 17.22 35.21
N SER A 12 2.63 17.87 35.40
CA SER A 12 1.43 17.63 34.59
C SER A 12 1.64 18.08 33.14
N ILE A 13 2.20 19.28 32.93
CA ILE A 13 2.48 19.82 31.59
C ILE A 13 3.47 18.92 30.81
N MET A 14 4.56 18.47 31.45
CA MET A 14 5.51 17.54 30.81
C MET A 14 4.81 16.25 30.37
N LYS A 15 3.95 15.66 31.21
CA LYS A 15 3.20 14.45 30.87
C LYS A 15 2.24 14.68 29.69
N PHE A 16 1.51 15.78 29.67
CA PHE A 16 0.63 16.13 28.55
C PHE A 16 1.42 16.36 27.25
N GLN A 17 2.58 17.02 27.31
CA GLN A 17 3.42 17.20 26.12
C GLN A 17 3.97 15.88 25.58
N PHE A 18 4.43 14.97 26.46
CA PHE A 18 4.85 13.62 26.05
C PHE A 18 3.71 12.83 25.39
N VAL A 19 2.50 12.89 25.94
CA VAL A 19 1.33 12.21 25.37
C VAL A 19 0.98 12.78 23.98
N MET A 20 0.99 14.11 23.82
CA MET A 20 0.71 14.75 22.54
C MET A 20 1.75 14.42 21.47
N ILE A 21 3.04 14.34 21.83
CA ILE A 21 4.12 13.93 20.93
C ILE A 21 3.92 12.47 20.48
N ILE A 22 3.60 11.56 21.39
CA ILE A 22 3.35 10.15 21.07
C ILE A 22 2.14 10.01 20.14
N VAL A 23 1.04 10.71 20.42
CA VAL A 23 -0.16 10.71 19.56
C VAL A 23 0.15 11.24 18.16
N SER A 24 0.93 12.33 18.06
CA SER A 24 1.35 12.88 16.77
C SER A 24 2.28 11.96 15.98
N PHE A 25 3.22 11.27 16.65
CA PHE A 25 4.09 10.27 16.02
C PHE A 25 3.32 9.01 15.57
N SER A 26 2.31 8.60 16.35
CA SER A 26 1.46 7.45 16.03
C SER A 26 0.58 7.70 14.81
N LEU A 27 0.07 8.94 14.65
CA LEU A 27 -0.73 9.36 13.50
C LEU A 27 0.10 9.47 12.21
N ALA A 28 1.40 9.81 12.32
CA ALA A 28 2.29 9.95 11.17
C ALA A 28 2.75 8.61 10.56
N PHE A 29 2.56 7.49 11.25
CA PHE A 29 3.12 6.19 10.86
C PHE A 29 2.13 5.24 10.15
N THR A 30 1.05 5.78 9.57
CA THR A 30 0.12 4.96 8.77
C THR A 30 0.68 4.78 7.35
N ILE A 31 1.66 3.88 7.20
CA ILE A 31 2.06 3.41 5.87
C ILE A 31 0.85 2.64 5.30
N ARG A 32 0.08 3.27 4.39
CA ARG A 32 -0.95 2.57 3.62
C ARG A 32 -0.23 1.63 2.65
N ALA A 33 -0.20 0.36 2.99
CA ALA A 33 -0.03 -0.68 2.00
C ALA A 33 -1.32 -0.71 1.16
N GLU A 34 -1.25 -0.29 -0.10
CA GLU A 34 -2.36 -0.51 -1.01
C GLU A 34 -2.37 -1.99 -1.39
N ALA A 35 -3.23 -2.75 -0.72
CA ALA A 35 -3.50 -4.12 -1.08
C ALA A 35 -4.13 -4.15 -2.47
N PHE A 36 -3.72 -5.10 -3.30
CA PHE A 36 -4.35 -5.32 -4.60
C PHE A 36 -5.81 -5.73 -4.40
N GLU A 37 -6.70 -4.98 -5.04
CA GLU A 37 -8.13 -5.28 -5.13
C GLU A 37 -8.50 -5.50 -6.59
N CYS A 38 -9.03 -6.69 -6.91
CA CYS A 38 -9.49 -7.00 -8.25
C CYS A 38 -10.87 -6.37 -8.46
N THR A 39 -10.94 -5.33 -9.32
CA THR A 39 -12.20 -4.62 -9.60
C THR A 39 -12.81 -5.08 -10.93
N ASP A 40 -14.08 -5.52 -10.89
CA ASP A 40 -14.82 -5.90 -12.09
C ASP A 40 -14.93 -4.72 -13.08
N GLY A 41 -14.71 -5.00 -14.36
CA GLY A 41 -14.70 -3.98 -15.42
C GLY A 41 -13.37 -3.27 -15.63
N VAL A 42 -12.39 -3.43 -14.73
CA VAL A 42 -11.01 -2.98 -14.94
C VAL A 42 -10.22 -4.07 -15.66
N LEU A 43 -9.47 -3.67 -16.69
CA LEU A 43 -8.54 -4.55 -17.38
C LEU A 43 -7.20 -4.55 -16.65
N TYR A 44 -6.57 -5.72 -16.59
CA TYR A 44 -5.26 -5.89 -15.98
C TYR A 44 -4.32 -6.65 -16.92
N GLN A 45 -3.02 -6.44 -16.73
CA GLN A 45 -1.99 -7.19 -17.42
C GLN A 45 -1.04 -7.81 -16.41
N GLU A 46 -0.94 -9.13 -16.42
CA GLU A 46 -0.02 -9.89 -15.58
C GLU A 46 1.32 -10.05 -16.31
N ASN A 47 2.39 -9.68 -15.60
CA ASN A 47 3.77 -9.72 -16.03
C ASN A 47 3.88 -9.13 -17.44
N ASP A 48 3.38 -7.90 -17.69
CA ASP A 48 3.47 -7.23 -19.01
C ASP A 48 3.14 -8.13 -20.24
N CYS A 49 2.28 -9.13 -20.09
CA CYS A 49 2.06 -10.16 -21.11
C CYS A 49 0.65 -10.74 -21.09
N ASN A 50 0.23 -11.32 -19.98
CA ASN A 50 -1.05 -12.02 -19.90
C ASN A 50 -2.16 -11.00 -19.66
N ASP A 51 -3.14 -10.92 -20.56
CA ASP A 51 -4.34 -10.13 -20.33
C ASP A 51 -5.23 -10.77 -19.29
N CYS A 52 -5.72 -9.97 -18.34
CA CYS A 52 -6.49 -10.42 -17.21
C CYS A 52 -7.74 -9.56 -16.97
N PHE A 53 -8.74 -10.16 -16.35
CA PHE A 53 -9.97 -9.50 -15.91
C PHE A 53 -10.37 -10.05 -14.54
N CYS A 54 -11.20 -9.30 -13.82
CA CYS A 54 -11.79 -9.75 -12.57
C CYS A 54 -13.13 -10.45 -12.81
N ALA A 55 -13.37 -11.51 -12.07
CA ALA A 55 -14.67 -12.17 -12.01
C ALA A 55 -14.93 -12.64 -10.58
N GLY A 56 -15.90 -12.04 -9.90
CA GLY A 56 -16.25 -12.42 -8.53
C GLY A 56 -15.13 -12.14 -7.52
N GLY A 57 -14.27 -11.15 -7.79
CA GLY A 57 -13.10 -10.79 -6.97
C GLY A 57 -11.82 -11.57 -7.30
N ASP A 58 -11.90 -12.60 -8.15
CA ASP A 58 -10.74 -13.35 -8.58
C ASP A 58 -10.15 -12.78 -9.88
N LEU A 59 -8.81 -12.67 -9.92
CA LEU A 59 -8.08 -12.28 -11.12
C LEU A 59 -7.92 -13.49 -12.05
N ILE A 60 -8.55 -13.43 -13.22
CA ILE A 60 -8.51 -14.47 -14.25
C ILE A 60 -7.67 -13.98 -15.43
N CYS A 61 -6.60 -14.69 -15.76
CA CYS A 61 -5.65 -14.32 -16.81
C CYS A 61 -5.67 -15.32 -17.97
N ARG A 62 -5.56 -14.81 -19.20
CA ARG A 62 -5.30 -15.63 -20.38
C ARG A 62 -3.83 -16.06 -20.36
N ASN A 63 -3.57 -17.36 -20.44
CA ASN A 63 -2.20 -17.88 -20.47
C ASN A 63 -1.61 -17.73 -21.89
N MET A 64 -0.70 -16.77 -22.05
CA MET A 64 0.04 -16.53 -23.29
C MET A 64 1.47 -17.10 -23.21
N LYS A 65 2.11 -17.29 -24.36
CA LYS A 65 3.54 -17.63 -24.42
C LYS A 65 4.40 -16.39 -24.17
N CYS A 66 4.60 -16.06 -22.90
CA CYS A 66 5.45 -14.94 -22.49
C CYS A 66 6.94 -15.26 -22.66
N SER A 67 7.76 -14.25 -22.95
CA SER A 67 9.22 -14.38 -22.94
C SER A 67 9.69 -14.74 -21.52
N PRO A 68 10.71 -15.61 -21.35
CA PRO A 68 11.22 -15.96 -20.02
C PRO A 68 11.76 -14.77 -19.21
N GLU A 69 12.13 -13.67 -19.88
CA GLU A 69 12.60 -12.42 -19.25
C GLU A 69 11.49 -11.69 -18.47
N VAL A 70 10.23 -12.00 -18.77
CA VAL A 70 9.06 -11.26 -18.27
C VAL A 70 8.70 -11.61 -16.82
N ARG A 71 9.45 -12.52 -16.19
CA ARG A 71 9.25 -12.97 -14.80
C ARG A 71 10.06 -12.14 -13.79
N ASP A 72 10.33 -10.88 -14.08
CA ASP A 72 11.12 -10.04 -13.19
C ASP A 72 10.51 -10.03 -11.78
N GLY A 73 11.29 -10.58 -10.84
CA GLY A 73 10.89 -10.82 -9.47
C GLY A 73 10.68 -9.50 -8.74
N CYS A 74 9.42 -9.14 -8.51
CA CYS A 74 9.05 -8.04 -7.66
C CYS A 74 8.98 -8.48 -6.18
N THR A 75 9.00 -7.52 -5.25
CA THR A 75 8.80 -7.81 -3.82
C THR A 75 7.32 -7.88 -3.49
N ALA A 76 6.83 -9.05 -3.07
CA ALA A 76 5.41 -9.23 -2.79
C ALA A 76 4.86 -8.18 -1.80
N GLY A 77 3.71 -7.61 -2.13
CA GLY A 77 3.05 -6.56 -1.35
C GLY A 77 3.49 -5.13 -1.69
N THR A 78 4.45 -4.95 -2.60
CA THR A 78 4.76 -3.62 -3.15
C THR A 78 3.80 -3.24 -4.27
N PHE A 79 3.64 -1.94 -4.47
CA PHE A 79 2.93 -1.36 -5.61
C PHE A 79 3.67 -0.12 -6.10
N TRP A 80 3.50 0.23 -7.37
CA TRP A 80 4.12 1.40 -7.99
C TRP A 80 3.31 1.87 -9.19
N SER A 81 3.53 3.10 -9.62
CA SER A 81 2.95 3.62 -10.86
C SER A 81 3.89 3.36 -12.04
N LYS A 82 3.33 2.95 -13.17
CA LYS A 82 4.01 2.75 -14.46
C LYS A 82 3.22 3.50 -15.53
N GLY A 83 3.58 4.76 -15.78
CA GLY A 83 2.74 5.66 -16.59
C GLY A 83 1.43 5.98 -15.87
N CYS A 84 0.29 5.89 -16.56
CA CYS A 84 -1.06 6.03 -15.96
C CYS A 84 -1.53 4.76 -15.24
N ASN A 85 -0.79 3.66 -15.36
CA ASN A 85 -1.15 2.38 -14.77
C ASN A 85 -0.60 2.26 -13.35
N THR A 86 -1.32 1.55 -12.50
CA THR A 86 -0.84 1.12 -11.19
C THR A 86 -0.50 -0.36 -11.26
N CYS A 87 0.66 -0.75 -10.72
CA CYS A 87 1.15 -2.10 -10.73
C CYS A 87 1.33 -2.60 -9.29
N TRP A 88 1.00 -3.87 -9.06
CA TRP A 88 1.11 -4.58 -7.79
C TRP A 88 1.96 -5.83 -7.94
N CYS A 89 2.76 -6.12 -6.93
CA CYS A 89 3.48 -7.37 -6.83
C CYS A 89 2.70 -8.38 -5.97
N LEU A 90 2.16 -9.40 -6.62
CA LEU A 90 1.38 -10.45 -5.98
C LEU A 90 2.25 -11.67 -5.67
N LYS A 91 2.13 -12.17 -4.44
CA LYS A 91 2.82 -13.37 -4.00
C LYS A 91 2.45 -14.55 -4.91
N HIS A 92 3.45 -15.28 -5.40
CA HIS A 92 3.31 -16.43 -6.32
C HIS A 92 2.75 -16.13 -7.72
N ARG A 93 2.46 -14.87 -8.06
CA ARG A 93 1.85 -14.49 -9.34
C ARG A 93 2.68 -13.48 -10.14
N GLY A 94 3.46 -12.65 -9.45
CA GLY A 94 4.34 -11.67 -10.08
C GLY A 94 3.70 -10.29 -10.18
N VAL A 95 4.04 -9.55 -11.22
CA VAL A 95 3.55 -8.19 -11.45
C VAL A 95 2.15 -8.25 -12.06
N VAL A 96 1.22 -7.44 -11.57
CA VAL A 96 -0.08 -7.21 -12.21
C VAL A 96 -0.29 -5.71 -12.29
N CYS A 97 -0.55 -5.18 -13.49
CA CYS A 97 -0.81 -3.76 -13.71
C CYS A 97 -2.25 -3.53 -14.14
N SER A 98 -2.88 -2.45 -13.71
CA SER A 98 -4.11 -1.96 -14.35
C SER A 98 -3.78 -1.50 -15.77
N VAL A 99 -4.74 -1.57 -16.67
CA VAL A 99 -4.65 -1.03 -18.02
C VAL A 99 -5.61 0.15 -18.10
N THR A 100 -5.06 1.34 -17.91
CA THR A 100 -5.81 2.60 -17.97
C THR A 100 -5.36 3.36 -19.21
N GLU A 101 -6.31 3.83 -20.01
CA GLU A 101 -6.00 4.77 -21.09
C GLU A 101 -5.56 6.10 -20.49
N CYS A 102 -4.39 6.57 -20.91
CA CYS A 102 -4.04 7.98 -20.87
C CYS A 102 -4.72 8.66 -22.09
#